data_AF-A0A8B9QZN0-F1
#
_entry.id   AF-A0A8B9QZN0-F1
#
_cell.length_a   1.000
_cell.length_b   1.000
_cell.length_c   1.000
_cell.angle_alpha   90.00
_cell.angle_beta   90.00
_cell.angle_gamma   90.00
#
_symmetry.space_group_name_H-M   'P 1'
#
loop_
_entity.id
_entity.type
_entity.pdbx_description
1 polymer ?
#
loop_
_entity_poly.entity_id
_entity_poly.type
_entity_poly.pdbx_seq_one_letter_code
_entity_poly.pdbx_strand_id
1 'polypeptide(L)'
;SASSATHLKKHSEEKPYVCNACGRAFRWAAGLRHHYLTHTDQHPFFCRYCPYKAKQKFQVIKHIQRHHPDVPETLSNTTAPRPVPACH
;
A
#
# COMPACT_ATOMS: atom_id res chain seq x y z
N SER A 1 18.78 -28.64 19.30
CA SER A 1 18.35 -27.23 19.34
C SER A 1 19.09 -26.44 18.28
N ALA A 2 18.59 -26.49 17.05
CA ALA A 2 19.24 -25.89 15.90
C ALA A 2 18.65 -24.51 15.59
N SER A 3 19.53 -23.50 15.64
CA SER A 3 19.57 -22.44 14.63
C SER A 3 18.55 -21.31 14.74
N SER A 4 18.68 -20.48 15.78
CA SER A 4 18.24 -19.06 15.77
C SER A 4 19.01 -18.20 14.74
N ALA A 5 19.78 -18.80 13.83
CA ALA A 5 20.39 -18.10 12.70
C ALA A 5 19.38 -17.78 11.59
N THR A 6 18.26 -18.50 11.50
CA THR A 6 17.20 -18.24 10.51
C THR A 6 16.22 -17.16 10.97
N HIS A 7 16.08 -16.93 12.28
CA HIS A 7 15.31 -15.82 12.81
C HIS A 7 16.04 -14.48 12.59
N LEU A 8 17.35 -14.43 12.83
CA LEU A 8 18.18 -13.24 12.62
C LEU A 8 18.37 -12.87 11.14
N LYS A 9 18.35 -13.82 10.19
CA LYS A 9 18.36 -13.49 8.75
C LYS A 9 17.13 -12.70 8.30
N LYS A 10 16.01 -12.81 9.01
CA LYS A 10 14.80 -12.00 8.75
C LYS A 10 14.96 -10.55 9.21
N HIS A 11 15.95 -10.29 10.05
CA HIS A 11 16.36 -9.00 10.60
C HIS A 11 17.55 -8.36 9.84
N SER A 12 17.90 -8.82 8.63
CA SER A 12 18.71 -7.98 7.74
C SER A 12 17.87 -6.76 7.39
N GLU A 13 18.08 -5.66 8.10
CA GLU A 13 17.44 -4.35 7.87
C GLU A 13 17.96 -3.67 6.60
N GLU A 14 18.31 -4.46 5.58
CA GLU A 14 18.49 -3.95 4.24
C GLU A 14 17.09 -3.57 3.73
N LYS A 15 16.73 -2.33 4.02
CA LYS A 15 15.57 -1.62 3.49
C LYS A 15 16.09 -0.76 2.34
N PRO A 16 16.40 -1.34 1.15
CA PRO A 16 17.04 -0.60 0.07
C PRO A 16 16.15 0.50 -0.50
N TYR A 17 14.85 0.47 -0.23
CA TYR A 17 13.90 1.43 -0.77
C TYR A 17 13.68 2.57 0.23
N VAL A 18 14.40 3.67 0.08
CA VAL A 18 14.32 4.84 0.96
C VAL A 18 13.43 5.92 0.35
N CYS A 19 12.60 6.54 1.19
CA CYS A 19 11.80 7.70 0.82
C CYS A 19 12.65 8.97 0.89
N ASN A 20 12.93 9.60 -0.25
CA ASN A 20 13.70 10.85 -0.26
C ASN A 20 13.00 12.03 0.41
N ALA A 21 11.67 11.97 0.60
CA ALA A 21 10.92 13.05 1.24
C ALA A 21 11.03 13.05 2.77
N CYS A 22 11.26 11.89 3.41
CA CYS A 22 11.30 11.79 4.88
C CYS A 22 12.34 10.80 5.44
N GLY A 23 13.17 10.20 4.59
CA GLY A 23 14.21 9.24 4.96
C GLY A 23 13.69 7.86 5.38
N ARG A 24 12.38 7.60 5.29
CA ARG A 24 11.82 6.32 5.74
C ARG A 24 12.16 5.19 4.77
N ALA A 25 12.71 4.10 5.30
CA ALA A 25 13.16 2.97 4.50
C ALA A 25 12.17 1.79 4.52
N PHE A 26 12.03 1.11 3.39
CA PHE A 26 11.12 0.00 3.15
C PHE A 26 11.87 -1.20 2.59
N ARG A 27 11.38 -2.40 2.93
CA ARG A 27 11.92 -3.67 2.43
C ARG A 27 11.59 -3.93 0.95
N TRP A 28 10.52 -3.33 0.44
CA TRP A 28 10.03 -3.56 -0.92
C TRP A 28 9.67 -2.26 -1.61
N ALA A 29 9.91 -2.17 -2.93
CA ALA A 29 9.57 -1.02 -3.77
C ALA A 29 8.07 -0.66 -3.69
N ALA A 30 7.20 -1.67 -3.62
CA ALA A 30 5.76 -1.47 -3.47
C ALA A 30 5.40 -0.78 -2.15
N GLY A 31 6.14 -1.06 -1.07
CA GLY A 31 5.98 -0.42 0.22
C GLY A 31 6.36 1.05 0.18
N LEU A 32 7.50 1.38 -0.45
CA LEU A 32 7.93 2.76 -0.67
C LEU A 32 6.93 3.54 -1.55
N ARG A 33 6.49 2.95 -2.67
CA ARG A 33 5.52 3.59 -3.58
C ARG A 33 4.21 3.90 -2.88
N HIS A 34 3.70 2.96 -2.09
CA HIS A 34 2.50 3.18 -1.31
C HIS A 34 2.71 4.27 -0.24
N HIS A 35 3.84 4.24 0.46
CA HIS A 35 4.18 5.29 1.41
C HIS A 35 4.30 6.66 0.75
N TYR A 36 4.77 6.76 -0.49
CA TYR A 36 4.83 8.04 -1.18
C TYR A 36 3.44 8.70 -1.33
N LEU A 37 2.38 7.89 -1.44
CA LEU A 37 1.00 8.38 -1.41
C LEU A 37 0.60 9.01 -0.06
N THR A 38 1.40 8.89 1.00
CA THR A 38 1.15 9.63 2.24
C THR A 38 1.67 11.05 2.19
N HIS A 39 2.71 11.32 1.39
CA HIS A 39 3.24 12.66 1.17
C HIS A 39 2.38 13.46 0.18
N THR A 40 1.75 12.77 -0.75
CA THR A 40 0.78 13.38 -1.67
C THR A 40 -0.63 13.21 -1.11
N ASP A 41 -1.52 14.20 -1.20
CA ASP A 41 -2.95 14.04 -0.85
C ASP A 41 -3.75 13.19 -1.87
N GLN A 42 -3.05 12.32 -2.60
CA GLN A 42 -3.61 11.41 -3.58
C GLN A 42 -4.31 10.25 -2.90
N HIS A 43 -5.56 10.02 -3.31
CA HIS A 43 -6.38 8.88 -2.90
C HIS A 43 -6.72 8.07 -4.16
N PRO A 44 -5.77 7.27 -4.67
CA PRO A 44 -5.92 6.62 -5.98
C PRO A 44 -7.00 5.55 -6.01
N PHE A 45 -7.44 5.07 -4.84
CA PHE A 45 -8.52 4.10 -4.74
C PHE A 45 -9.80 4.83 -4.33
N PHE A 46 -10.89 4.56 -5.03
CA PHE A 46 -12.19 5.15 -4.72
C PHE A 46 -13.30 4.11 -4.80
N CYS A 47 -14.33 4.31 -3.97
CA CYS A 47 -15.58 3.60 -4.05
C CYS A 47 -16.36 4.09 -5.28
N ARG A 48 -16.96 3.17 -6.05
CA ARG A 48 -17.76 3.53 -7.23
C ARG A 48 -19.20 3.90 -6.89
N TYR A 49 -19.63 3.66 -5.65
CA TYR A 49 -21.00 3.84 -5.19
C TYR A 49 -21.18 5.08 -4.29
N CYS A 50 -20.08 5.70 -3.86
CA CYS A 50 -20.09 6.86 -2.99
C CYS A 50 -18.78 7.66 -3.12
N PRO A 51 -18.69 8.89 -2.60
CA PRO A 51 -17.49 9.72 -2.72
C PRO A 51 -16.31 9.28 -1.83
N TYR A 52 -16.35 8.10 -1.21
CA TYR A 52 -15.27 7.59 -0.37
C TYR A 52 -14.02 7.29 -1.19
N LYS A 53 -12.87 7.83 -0.76
CA LYS A 53 -11.55 7.59 -1.36
C LYS A 53 -10.56 7.16 -0.30
N ALA A 54 -9.60 6.32 -0.69
CA ALA A 54 -8.56 5.83 0.19
C ALA A 54 -7.19 5.79 -0.49
N LYS A 55 -6.15 5.81 0.35
CA LYS A 55 -4.76 5.64 -0.08
C LYS A 55 -4.42 4.18 -0.42
N GLN A 56 -5.24 3.23 0.03
CA GLN A 56 -5.02 1.78 -0.13
C GLN A 56 -6.26 1.05 -0.64
N LYS A 57 -6.06 0.00 -1.47
CA LYS A 57 -7.14 -0.87 -1.98
C LYS A 57 -7.94 -1.52 -0.86
N PHE A 58 -7.26 -2.12 0.13
CA PHE A 58 -7.94 -2.87 1.20
C PHE A 58 -8.89 -1.98 2.03
N GLN A 59 -8.63 -0.67 2.11
CA GLN A 59 -9.49 0.27 2.81
C GLN A 59 -10.80 0.50 2.07
N VAL A 60 -10.76 0.58 0.73
CA VAL A 60 -11.98 0.64 -0.09
C VAL A 60 -12.75 -0.68 0.00
N ILE A 61 -12.06 -1.83 0.01
CA ILE A 61 -12.71 -3.14 0.17
C ILE A 61 -13.46 -3.21 1.52
N LYS A 62 -12.79 -2.89 2.63
CA LYS A 62 -13.43 -2.86 3.96
C LYS A 62 -14.59 -1.87 4.03
N HIS A 63 -14.46 -0.72 3.36
CA HIS A 63 -15.52 0.27 3.26
C HIS A 63 -16.74 -0.31 2.51
N ILE A 64 -16.55 -0.92 1.34
CA ILE A 64 -17.62 -1.54 0.54
C ILE A 64 -18.29 -2.65 1.35
N GLN A 65 -17.53 -3.54 1.98
CA GLN A 65 -18.11 -4.63 2.79
C GLN A 65 -18.99 -4.13 3.94
N ARG A 66 -18.67 -2.97 4.53
CA ARG A 66 -19.40 -2.44 5.70
C ARG A 66 -20.51 -1.44 5.35
N HIS A 67 -20.37 -0.70 4.25
CA HIS A 67 -21.32 0.35 3.84
C HIS A 67 -22.13 0.01 2.58
N HIS A 68 -21.69 -0.98 1.81
CA HIS A 68 -22.32 -1.47 0.59
C HIS A 68 -22.40 -3.01 0.61
N PRO A 69 -23.03 -3.63 1.64
CA PRO A 69 -23.02 -5.09 1.83
C PRO A 69 -23.71 -5.86 0.70
N ASP A 70 -24.54 -5.20 -0.10
CA ASP A 70 -25.27 -5.76 -1.24
C ASP A 70 -24.41 -5.88 -2.51
N VAL A 71 -23.20 -5.32 -2.50
CA VAL A 71 -22.31 -5.29 -3.68
C VAL A 71 -21.27 -6.41 -3.63
N PRO A 72 -21.16 -7.25 -4.68
CA PRO A 72 -20.17 -8.32 -4.73
C PRO A 72 -18.73 -7.81 -4.91
N GLU A 73 -17.78 -8.54 -4.29
CA GLU A 73 -16.35 -8.22 -4.14
C GLU A 73 -15.60 -8.00 -5.49
N THR A 74 -16.14 -8.57 -6.58
CA THR A 74 -15.58 -8.57 -7.94
C THR A 74 -15.63 -7.20 -8.63
N LEU A 75 -16.45 -6.28 -8.14
CA LEU A 75 -16.63 -4.92 -8.68
C LEU A 75 -15.68 -3.89 -8.03
N SER A 76 -14.67 -4.31 -7.29
CA SER A 76 -13.68 -3.44 -6.61
C SER A 76 -12.55 -2.92 -7.51
N ASN A 77 -12.59 -3.19 -8.82
CA ASN A 77 -11.52 -2.84 -9.76
C ASN A 77 -11.53 -1.35 -10.12
N THR A 78 -10.98 -0.57 -9.21
CA THR A 78 -10.62 0.82 -9.43
C THR A 78 -9.14 0.87 -9.76
N THR A 79 -8.83 0.94 -11.06
CA THR A 79 -7.49 1.07 -11.63
C THR A 79 -6.70 2.20 -10.97
N ALA A 80 -5.49 1.91 -10.50
CA ALA A 80 -4.57 2.93 -10.01
C ALA A 80 -3.92 3.67 -11.21
N PRO A 81 -3.93 5.01 -11.27
CA PRO A 81 -2.96 5.71 -12.10
C PRO A 81 -1.56 5.47 -11.53
N ARG A 82 -0.56 5.25 -12.39
CA ARG A 82 0.85 5.04 -12.00
C ARG A 82 1.40 6.33 -11.37
N PRO A 83 1.68 6.40 -10.06
CA PRO A 83 2.59 7.40 -9.54
C PRO A 83 3.97 6.73 -9.53
N VAL A 84 4.72 6.91 -10.61
CA VAL A 84 6.13 6.53 -10.66
C VAL A 84 6.95 7.74 -10.25
N PRO A 85 7.44 7.85 -9.00
CA PRO A 85 8.81 8.28 -8.83
C PRO A 85 9.68 7.11 -9.30
N ALA A 86 10.56 7.36 -10.28
CA ALA A 86 11.55 6.38 -10.70
C ALA A 86 12.33 5.95 -9.46
N CYS A 87 12.21 4.67 -9.08
CA CYS A 87 13.12 4.08 -8.10
C CYS A 87 14.46 3.89 -8.83
N HIS A 88 15.46 4.69 -8.45
CA HIS A 88 16.86 4.35 -8.69
C HIS A 88 17.35 3.46 -7.54
#